data_AF-A0A938RY02-F1
#
_entry.id   AF-A0A938RY02-F1
#
_cell.length_a   1.000
_cell.length_b   1.000
_cell.length_c   1.000
_cell.angle_alpha   90.00
_cell.angle_beta   90.00
_cell.angle_gamma   90.00
#
_symmetry.space_group_name_H-M   'P 1'
#
loop_
_entity.id
_entity.type
_entity.pdbx_description
1 polymer ?
#
loop_
_entity_poly.entity_id
_entity_poly.type
_entity_poly.pdbx_seq_one_letter_code
_entity_poly.pdbx_strand_id
1 'polypeptide(L)'
;MAQLAGVNTGGTAPADAKHPAAYRAREAALYLVRDALQSADKWDAFLEDLQQRGLPEARARQIIDVPVPMDLHLHSACSDGQIPAAKLAWLARVIGLRTIALADHDSISGVRDLYSEATLLGLAAIPAVELSTGQPGLEILLYFPDAGRFFDLLTTRRGAKFAKYLAEKQQAVHEATLKVLAAVNRWLKRQGVPAERHITVEEVDAWFGGQKPYYPGTLAVLGLARLDEKQREGLGIRDPRTFNTKVVTPALRRLADAPPAAPDLRRATDEVRRQLASIRNSRAGAVAILSHPKELVTKGKMTLGHVAKTVEYLVEKVGLDGIEIGCARDTEADVRIWREITDDLNARIAGGKVAAPGPLLVSSYTSDFHVLAPGLATGEITLGFGLLDERPQHHRGNLRPQTSPEELLEAMRHRAALRCKE
;
A
#
# COMPACT_ATOMS: atom_id res chain seq x y z
N MET A 1 -11.17 -25.17 -42.43
CA MET A 1 -12.53 -24.60 -42.44
C MET A 1 -13.43 -25.51 -41.61
N ALA A 2 -13.87 -25.00 -40.46
CA ALA A 2 -14.73 -25.64 -39.44
C ALA A 2 -14.03 -26.56 -38.42
N GLN A 3 -13.76 -26.02 -37.22
CA GLN A 3 -14.41 -26.47 -35.98
C GLN A 3 -13.97 -25.60 -34.80
N LEU A 4 -14.70 -24.50 -34.59
CA LEU A 4 -14.76 -23.76 -33.33
C LEU A 4 -16.25 -23.60 -33.01
N ALA A 5 -16.81 -24.61 -32.34
CA ALA A 5 -18.11 -24.52 -31.68
C ALA A 5 -18.14 -25.61 -30.60
N GLY A 6 -18.09 -25.20 -29.34
CA GLY A 6 -18.06 -26.10 -28.20
C GLY A 6 -17.82 -25.36 -26.90
N VAL A 7 -18.71 -24.41 -26.57
CA VAL A 7 -18.85 -23.89 -25.22
C VAL A 7 -19.28 -25.06 -24.34
N ASN A 8 -18.43 -25.50 -23.42
CA ASN A 8 -18.82 -26.41 -22.35
C ASN A 8 -18.65 -25.69 -21.00
N THR A 9 -19.79 -25.27 -20.46
CA THR A 9 -19.97 -24.75 -19.11
C THR A 9 -19.97 -25.93 -18.14
N GLY A 10 -18.82 -26.21 -17.53
CA GLY A 10 -18.69 -27.24 -16.50
C GLY A 10 -17.32 -27.88 -16.53
N GLY A 11 -16.43 -27.44 -15.65
CA GLY A 11 -15.08 -27.99 -15.57
C GLY A 11 -14.40 -27.64 -14.25
N THR A 12 -14.17 -28.65 -13.43
CA THR A 12 -13.15 -28.67 -12.39
C THR A 12 -11.85 -28.06 -12.93
N ALA A 13 -11.21 -27.18 -12.14
CA ALA A 13 -9.94 -26.56 -12.51
C ALA A 13 -8.92 -27.62 -12.98
N PRO A 14 -8.22 -27.39 -14.11
CA PRO A 14 -7.28 -28.38 -14.64
C PRO A 14 -6.12 -28.61 -13.66
N ALA A 15 -5.71 -29.86 -13.54
CA ALA A 15 -4.70 -30.36 -12.60
C ALA A 15 -3.25 -29.90 -12.90
N ASP A 16 -3.05 -28.97 -13.85
CA ASP A 16 -1.74 -28.62 -14.41
C ASP A 16 -1.00 -27.49 -13.66
N ALA A 17 -1.61 -26.89 -12.64
CA ALA A 17 -1.02 -25.79 -11.85
C ALA A 17 0.11 -26.22 -10.88
N LYS A 18 0.67 -27.43 -11.02
CA LYS A 18 1.74 -27.97 -10.15
C LYS A 18 3.06 -28.25 -10.86
N HIS A 19 3.22 -27.86 -12.13
CA HIS A 19 4.48 -28.10 -12.85
C HIS A 19 5.41 -26.86 -12.76
N PRO A 20 6.63 -26.98 -12.19
CA PRO A 20 7.56 -25.85 -12.02
C PRO A 20 7.86 -25.06 -13.30
N ALA A 21 7.76 -25.70 -14.47
CA ALA A 21 7.95 -25.04 -15.76
C ALA A 21 6.79 -24.09 -16.14
N ALA A 22 5.55 -24.44 -15.83
CA ALA A 22 4.38 -23.59 -16.11
C ALA A 22 4.39 -22.34 -15.23
N TYR A 23 4.75 -22.50 -13.96
CA TYR A 23 4.97 -21.40 -13.02
C TYR A 23 6.05 -20.42 -13.54
N ARG A 24 7.22 -20.94 -13.93
CA ARG A 24 8.33 -20.10 -14.46
C ARG A 24 7.97 -19.37 -15.75
N ALA A 25 7.25 -20.04 -16.66
CA ALA A 25 6.80 -19.41 -17.91
C ALA A 25 5.81 -18.27 -17.64
N ARG A 26 4.92 -18.44 -16.66
CA ARG A 26 4.01 -17.40 -16.22
C ARG A 26 4.77 -16.25 -15.56
N GLU A 27 5.63 -16.54 -14.59
CA GLU A 27 6.48 -15.54 -13.92
C GLU A 27 7.27 -14.69 -14.92
N ALA A 28 7.86 -15.31 -15.94
CA ALA A 28 8.55 -14.60 -17.02
C ALA A 28 7.61 -13.65 -17.79
N ALA A 29 6.43 -14.11 -18.19
CA ALA A 29 5.46 -13.27 -18.89
C ALA A 29 5.00 -12.06 -18.05
N LEU A 30 4.93 -12.22 -16.73
CA LEU A 30 4.54 -11.16 -15.80
C LEU A 30 5.61 -10.08 -15.70
N TYR A 31 6.89 -10.47 -15.71
CA TYR A 31 8.00 -9.53 -15.80
C TYR A 31 7.99 -8.76 -17.12
N LEU A 32 7.66 -9.41 -18.24
CA LEU A 32 7.52 -8.71 -19.52
C LEU A 32 6.39 -7.67 -19.50
N VAL A 33 5.23 -8.04 -18.94
CA VAL A 33 4.10 -7.10 -18.79
C VAL A 33 4.47 -5.93 -17.90
N ARG A 34 5.09 -6.19 -16.74
CA ARG A 34 5.62 -5.13 -15.89
C ARG A 34 6.53 -4.18 -16.66
N ASP A 35 7.54 -4.73 -17.33
CA ASP A 35 8.60 -3.91 -17.91
C ASP A 35 8.02 -3.05 -19.03
N ALA A 36 7.06 -3.58 -19.79
CA ALA A 36 6.31 -2.85 -20.80
C ALA A 36 5.41 -1.77 -20.20
N LEU A 37 4.74 -2.04 -19.08
CA LEU A 37 3.98 -1.04 -18.33
C LEU A 37 4.91 0.08 -17.80
N GLN A 38 6.10 -0.27 -17.34
CA GLN A 38 7.05 0.71 -16.81
C GLN A 38 7.69 1.57 -17.89
N SER A 39 7.90 1.05 -19.10
CA SER A 39 8.49 1.79 -20.22
C SER A 39 7.46 2.65 -20.95
N ALA A 40 6.23 2.17 -21.10
CA ALA A 40 5.21 2.83 -21.90
C ALA A 40 4.53 4.00 -21.16
N ASP A 41 4.04 4.95 -21.95
CA ASP A 41 3.27 6.13 -21.53
C ASP A 41 1.84 6.14 -22.13
N LYS A 42 1.56 5.25 -23.10
CA LYS A 42 0.27 5.08 -23.77
C LYS A 42 0.04 3.62 -24.16
N TRP A 43 -1.22 3.27 -24.40
CA TRP A 43 -1.64 1.89 -24.68
C TRP A 43 -0.95 1.29 -25.91
N ASP A 44 -0.84 2.05 -27.01
CA ASP A 44 -0.20 1.56 -28.24
C ASP A 44 1.29 1.24 -28.01
N ALA A 45 2.00 2.10 -27.28
CA ALA A 45 3.41 1.87 -26.93
C ALA A 45 3.58 0.64 -26.02
N PHE A 46 2.63 0.42 -25.10
CA PHE A 46 2.60 -0.79 -24.28
C PHE A 46 2.41 -2.06 -25.12
N LEU A 47 1.48 -2.05 -26.08
CA LEU A 47 1.26 -3.18 -26.99
C LEU A 47 2.47 -3.44 -27.88
N GLU A 48 3.09 -2.38 -28.42
CA GLU A 48 4.31 -2.47 -29.22
C GLU A 48 5.47 -3.07 -28.43
N ASP A 49 5.72 -2.60 -27.20
CA ASP A 49 6.81 -3.13 -26.35
C ASP A 49 6.55 -4.59 -25.98
N LEU A 50 5.30 -4.97 -25.68
CA LEU A 50 4.93 -6.37 -25.44
C LEU A 50 5.18 -7.27 -26.65
N GLN A 51 4.81 -6.82 -27.84
CA GLN A 51 5.06 -7.56 -29.08
C GLN A 51 6.57 -7.71 -29.35
N GLN A 52 7.36 -6.66 -29.15
CA GLN A 52 8.82 -6.70 -29.26
C GLN A 52 9.45 -7.67 -28.25
N ARG A 53 8.86 -7.78 -27.05
CA ARG A 53 9.25 -8.74 -26.00
C ARG A 53 8.73 -10.16 -26.23
N GLY A 54 8.01 -10.41 -27.32
CA GLY A 54 7.50 -11.73 -27.70
C GLY A 54 6.28 -12.18 -26.89
N LEU A 55 5.53 -11.26 -26.27
CA LEU A 55 4.30 -11.59 -25.55
C LEU A 55 3.06 -11.16 -26.37
N PRO A 56 2.23 -12.12 -26.85
CA PRO A 56 1.04 -11.78 -27.63
C PRO A 56 0.01 -10.94 -26.85
N GLU A 57 -0.64 -10.00 -27.53
CA GLU A 57 -1.64 -9.10 -26.91
C GLU A 57 -2.75 -9.86 -26.17
N ALA A 58 -3.31 -10.91 -26.77
CA ALA A 58 -4.37 -11.69 -26.15
C ALA A 58 -3.91 -12.30 -24.81
N ARG A 59 -2.63 -12.71 -24.71
CA ARG A 59 -2.06 -13.23 -23.48
C ARG A 59 -1.81 -12.12 -22.47
N ALA A 60 -1.34 -10.95 -22.91
CA ALA A 60 -1.16 -9.80 -22.05
C ALA A 60 -2.49 -9.31 -21.46
N ARG A 61 -3.56 -9.24 -22.26
CA ARG A 61 -4.91 -8.90 -21.80
C ARG A 61 -5.42 -9.89 -20.74
N GLN A 62 -5.22 -11.20 -20.93
CA GLN A 62 -5.56 -12.20 -19.91
C GLN A 62 -4.75 -12.04 -18.63
N ILE A 63 -3.50 -11.56 -18.74
CA ILE A 63 -2.65 -11.30 -17.60
C ILE A 63 -3.22 -10.09 -16.84
N ILE A 64 -3.47 -8.96 -17.50
CA ILE A 64 -3.92 -7.69 -16.87
C ILE A 64 -5.42 -7.53 -16.65
N ASP A 65 -6.23 -8.53 -16.96
CA ASP A 65 -7.66 -8.52 -16.62
C ASP A 65 -7.85 -8.73 -15.12
N VAL A 66 -7.89 -7.62 -14.38
CA VAL A 66 -7.97 -7.64 -12.92
C VAL A 66 -9.43 -7.88 -12.49
N PRO A 67 -9.70 -8.89 -11.64
CA PRO A 67 -11.07 -9.21 -11.21
C PRO A 67 -11.66 -8.24 -10.18
N VAL A 68 -10.98 -7.11 -9.90
CA VAL A 68 -11.51 -6.06 -9.03
C VAL A 68 -11.49 -4.72 -9.74
N PRO A 69 -12.49 -3.86 -9.48
CA PRO A 69 -12.63 -2.60 -10.18
C PRO A 69 -11.93 -1.41 -9.50
N MET A 70 -11.25 -1.59 -8.36
CA MET A 70 -10.61 -0.49 -7.66
C MET A 70 -9.41 -0.89 -6.79
N ASP A 71 -8.54 0.08 -6.50
CA ASP A 71 -7.49 -0.01 -5.48
C ASP A 71 -7.35 1.30 -4.70
N LEU A 72 -7.63 1.27 -3.41
CA LEU A 72 -7.70 2.43 -2.54
C LEU A 72 -6.43 2.66 -1.71
N HIS A 73 -5.37 1.88 -1.91
CA HIS A 73 -4.15 2.03 -1.10
C HIS A 73 -2.90 1.94 -1.97
N LEU A 74 -2.67 3.00 -2.77
CA LEU A 74 -1.52 3.11 -3.65
C LEU A 74 -0.50 4.12 -3.15
N HIS A 75 0.77 3.81 -3.37
CA HIS A 75 1.90 4.70 -3.09
C HIS A 75 2.62 5.03 -4.41
N SER A 76 3.18 6.23 -4.48
CA SER A 76 3.90 6.81 -5.60
C SER A 76 5.32 7.19 -5.21
N ALA A 77 6.08 7.71 -6.17
CA ALA A 77 7.40 8.30 -5.93
C ALA A 77 7.39 9.53 -5.00
N CYS A 78 6.21 10.04 -4.62
CA CYS A 78 6.08 11.08 -3.60
C CYS A 78 6.19 10.57 -2.16
N SER A 79 6.21 9.25 -1.96
CA SER A 79 6.69 8.60 -0.73
C SER A 79 7.71 7.49 -1.05
N ASP A 80 7.40 6.25 -0.69
CA ASP A 80 8.24 5.06 -0.80
C ASP A 80 7.90 4.18 -2.02
N GLY A 81 7.01 4.66 -2.89
CA GLY A 81 6.79 4.08 -4.21
C GLY A 81 7.83 4.50 -5.24
N GLN A 82 7.76 3.85 -6.41
CA GLN A 82 8.73 4.06 -7.49
C GLN A 82 8.12 4.73 -8.73
N ILE A 83 6.79 4.77 -8.80
CA ILE A 83 6.09 5.26 -9.98
C ILE A 83 5.57 6.67 -9.71
N PRO A 84 5.82 7.63 -10.61
CA PRO A 84 5.24 8.98 -10.50
C PRO A 84 3.73 8.93 -10.37
N ALA A 85 3.16 9.81 -9.55
CA ALA A 85 1.73 9.82 -9.26
C ALA A 85 0.85 9.88 -10.54
N ALA A 86 1.15 10.76 -11.49
CA ALA A 86 0.43 10.81 -12.78
C ALA A 86 0.46 9.46 -13.51
N LYS A 87 1.62 8.78 -13.56
CA LYS A 87 1.77 7.50 -14.25
C LYS A 87 0.93 6.39 -13.60
N LEU A 88 0.65 6.45 -12.30
CA LEU A 88 -0.25 5.50 -11.64
C LEU A 88 -1.67 5.54 -12.22
N ALA A 89 -2.19 6.72 -12.60
CA ALA A 89 -3.51 6.80 -13.23
C ALA A 89 -3.54 6.09 -14.59
N TRP A 90 -2.51 6.30 -15.40
CA TRP A 90 -2.36 5.61 -16.68
C TRP A 90 -2.27 4.09 -16.48
N LEU A 91 -1.41 3.63 -15.59
CA LEU A 91 -1.24 2.22 -15.28
C LEU A 91 -2.52 1.56 -14.78
N ALA A 92 -3.25 2.22 -13.86
CA ALA A 92 -4.54 1.76 -13.36
C ALA A 92 -5.54 1.56 -14.49
N ARG A 93 -5.60 2.51 -15.43
CA ARG A 93 -6.52 2.46 -16.57
C ARG A 93 -6.18 1.33 -17.54
N VAL A 94 -4.89 1.05 -17.75
CA VAL A 94 -4.36 -0.03 -18.62
C VAL A 94 -4.74 -1.40 -18.05
N ILE A 95 -4.66 -1.58 -16.73
CA ILE A 95 -5.01 -2.85 -16.06
C ILE A 95 -6.51 -2.97 -15.72
N GLY A 96 -7.35 -2.05 -16.20
CA GLY A 96 -8.81 -2.14 -16.07
C GLY A 96 -9.41 -1.68 -14.74
N LEU A 97 -8.64 -1.00 -13.87
CA LEU A 97 -9.22 -0.36 -12.68
C LEU A 97 -10.14 0.80 -13.08
N ARG A 98 -11.22 0.99 -12.32
CA ARG A 98 -12.19 2.08 -12.48
C ARG A 98 -12.01 3.19 -11.43
N THR A 99 -11.50 2.84 -10.25
CA THR A 99 -11.27 3.78 -9.15
C THR A 99 -9.94 3.52 -8.48
N ILE A 100 -9.19 4.57 -8.14
CA ILE A 100 -7.99 4.47 -7.32
C ILE A 100 -7.93 5.53 -6.23
N ALA A 101 -7.13 5.30 -5.18
CA ALA A 101 -6.74 6.34 -4.23
C ALA A 101 -5.22 6.35 -4.02
N LEU A 102 -4.63 7.54 -4.01
CA LEU A 102 -3.21 7.74 -3.68
C LEU A 102 -3.10 8.08 -2.21
N ALA A 103 -2.43 7.21 -1.46
CA ALA A 103 -2.30 7.27 -0.02
C ALA A 103 -0.82 7.28 0.41
N ASP A 104 0.00 8.09 -0.24
CA ASP A 104 1.43 8.21 0.08
C ASP A 104 1.68 8.43 1.58
N HIS A 105 2.74 7.82 2.11
CA HIS A 105 3.15 7.97 3.51
C HIS A 105 3.44 9.42 3.85
N ASP A 106 2.60 9.97 4.74
CA ASP A 106 2.65 11.34 5.23
C ASP A 106 2.82 12.39 4.11
N SER A 107 2.23 12.15 2.93
CA SER A 107 2.35 13.03 1.77
C SER A 107 1.05 13.18 1.01
N ILE A 108 0.84 14.37 0.44
CA ILE A 108 -0.25 14.68 -0.48
C ILE A 108 0.25 15.35 -1.75
N SER A 109 1.57 15.41 -1.98
CA SER A 109 2.16 16.15 -3.10
C SER A 109 1.78 15.56 -4.45
N GLY A 110 1.69 14.23 -4.56
CA GLY A 110 1.31 13.53 -5.79
C GLY A 110 -0.19 13.56 -6.13
N VAL A 111 -1.04 13.98 -5.18
CA VAL A 111 -2.51 13.85 -5.32
C VAL A 111 -3.04 14.69 -6.49
N ARG A 112 -2.54 15.92 -6.68
CA ARG A 112 -2.98 16.78 -7.78
C ARG A 112 -2.61 16.19 -9.15
N ASP A 113 -1.41 15.64 -9.27
CA ASP A 113 -0.91 15.05 -10.51
C ASP A 113 -1.69 13.78 -10.86
N LEU A 114 -1.91 12.89 -9.87
CA LEU A 114 -2.77 11.72 -10.04
C LEU A 114 -4.18 12.13 -10.49
N TYR A 115 -4.80 13.08 -9.78
CA TYR A 115 -6.19 13.45 -10.00
C TYR A 115 -6.40 14.08 -11.38
N SER A 116 -5.46 14.93 -11.82
CA SER A 116 -5.51 15.57 -13.14
C SER A 116 -5.44 14.53 -14.25
N GLU A 117 -4.49 13.59 -14.16
CA GLU A 117 -4.32 12.53 -15.15
C GLU A 117 -5.50 11.55 -15.14
N ALA A 118 -5.97 11.14 -13.96
CA ALA A 118 -7.13 10.26 -13.82
C ALA A 118 -8.39 10.87 -14.45
N THR A 119 -8.60 12.18 -14.28
CA THR A 119 -9.73 12.90 -14.89
C THR A 119 -9.68 12.84 -16.41
N LEU A 120 -8.49 13.04 -17.02
CA LEU A 120 -8.31 12.94 -18.47
C LEU A 120 -8.57 11.53 -19.00
N LEU A 121 -8.25 10.51 -18.20
CA LEU A 121 -8.39 9.10 -18.56
C LEU A 121 -9.78 8.50 -18.24
N GLY A 122 -10.68 9.28 -17.64
CA GLY A 122 -11.99 8.81 -17.19
C GLY A 122 -11.90 7.80 -16.02
N LEU A 123 -10.82 7.87 -15.24
CA LEU A 123 -10.59 7.06 -14.05
C LEU A 123 -11.02 7.86 -12.81
N ALA A 124 -11.80 7.25 -11.91
CA ALA A 124 -12.12 7.90 -10.65
C ALA A 124 -10.89 7.89 -9.72
N ALA A 125 -10.51 9.05 -9.19
CA ALA A 125 -9.42 9.19 -8.23
C ALA A 125 -9.91 9.81 -6.92
N ILE A 126 -9.51 9.22 -5.79
CA ILE A 126 -9.82 9.70 -4.45
C ILE A 126 -8.53 10.20 -3.80
N PRO A 127 -8.46 11.49 -3.44
CA PRO A 127 -7.39 11.99 -2.58
C PRO A 127 -7.31 11.21 -1.27
N ALA A 128 -6.12 10.74 -0.92
CA ALA A 128 -5.88 10.11 0.36
C ALA A 128 -4.47 10.44 0.87
N VAL A 129 -4.17 9.96 2.07
CA VAL A 129 -2.84 9.99 2.69
C VAL A 129 -2.80 8.90 3.76
N GLU A 130 -1.68 8.18 3.85
CA GLU A 130 -1.44 7.26 4.96
C GLU A 130 -0.62 7.94 6.05
N LEU A 131 -1.20 8.10 7.24
CA LEU A 131 -0.58 8.79 8.36
C LEU A 131 0.21 7.85 9.28
N SER A 132 1.47 8.18 9.51
CA SER A 132 2.32 7.45 10.46
C SER A 132 2.05 7.88 11.91
N THR A 133 1.75 6.93 12.80
CA THR A 133 1.51 7.24 14.23
C THR A 133 2.78 7.17 15.10
N GLY A 134 3.88 6.60 14.59
CA GLY A 134 5.09 6.32 15.36
C GLY A 134 4.99 5.09 16.27
N GLN A 135 3.80 4.50 16.41
CA GLN A 135 3.63 3.15 16.95
C GLN A 135 3.94 2.14 15.82
N PRO A 136 4.85 1.17 16.03
CA PRO A 136 5.18 0.19 15.00
C PRO A 136 3.94 -0.58 14.51
N GLY A 137 3.71 -0.55 13.19
CA GLY A 137 2.61 -1.23 12.54
C GLY A 137 1.23 -0.58 12.70
N LEU A 138 1.17 0.66 13.21
CA LEU A 138 -0.06 1.43 13.29
C LEU A 138 0.02 2.63 12.33
N GLU A 139 -0.73 2.54 11.25
CA GLU A 139 -0.92 3.58 10.24
C GLU A 139 -2.41 3.81 10.02
N ILE A 140 -2.77 5.02 9.58
CA ILE A 140 -4.18 5.43 9.41
C ILE A 140 -4.34 6.08 8.04
N LEU A 141 -5.18 5.49 7.20
CA LEU A 141 -5.58 6.07 5.93
C LEU A 141 -6.63 7.13 6.16
N LEU A 142 -6.38 8.33 5.63
CA LEU A 142 -7.37 9.38 5.53
C LEU A 142 -7.79 9.55 4.08
N TYR A 143 -9.04 9.20 3.79
CA TYR A 143 -9.65 9.40 2.49
C TYR A 143 -10.49 10.67 2.45
N PHE A 144 -10.49 11.36 1.31
CA PHE A 144 -11.33 12.51 1.02
C PHE A 144 -12.23 12.20 -0.19
N PRO A 145 -13.42 11.60 0.02
CA PRO A 145 -14.29 11.14 -1.07
C PRO A 145 -14.79 12.24 -2.02
N ASP A 146 -14.71 13.50 -1.60
CA ASP A 146 -14.97 14.69 -2.42
C ASP A 146 -13.65 15.43 -2.67
N ALA A 147 -13.11 15.26 -3.87
CA ALA A 147 -11.83 15.84 -4.25
C ALA A 147 -11.89 17.37 -4.34
N GLY A 148 -13.03 17.96 -4.72
CA GLY A 148 -13.22 19.41 -4.77
C GLY A 148 -13.05 20.03 -3.39
N ARG A 149 -13.75 19.46 -2.39
CA ARG A 149 -13.64 19.91 -0.99
C ARG A 149 -12.24 19.68 -0.41
N PHE A 150 -11.53 18.62 -0.84
CA PHE A 150 -10.13 18.42 -0.48
C PHE A 150 -9.23 19.52 -1.06
N PHE A 151 -9.35 19.85 -2.35
CA PHE A 151 -8.55 20.92 -2.94
C PHE A 151 -8.88 22.29 -2.33
N ASP A 152 -10.14 22.56 -2.00
CA ASP A 152 -10.54 23.74 -1.25
C ASP A 152 -9.85 23.80 0.12
N LEU A 153 -9.81 22.69 0.87
CA LEU A 153 -9.10 22.61 2.15
C LEU A 153 -7.64 23.05 2.02
N LEU A 154 -6.95 22.62 0.95
CA LEU A 154 -5.54 22.96 0.73
C LEU A 154 -5.29 24.47 0.55
N THR A 155 -6.32 25.24 0.17
CA THR A 155 -6.23 26.71 0.08
C THR A 155 -6.39 27.42 1.44
N THR A 156 -6.78 26.69 2.49
CA THR A 156 -7.08 27.27 3.81
C THR A 156 -5.87 27.24 4.74
N ARG A 157 -5.92 28.05 5.82
CA ARG A 157 -4.95 27.96 6.93
C ARG A 157 -4.90 26.57 7.58
N ARG A 158 -6.01 25.82 7.57
CA ARG A 158 -6.05 24.46 8.12
C ARG A 158 -5.31 23.48 7.21
N GLY A 159 -5.54 23.57 5.90
CA GLY A 159 -4.78 22.81 4.90
C GLY A 159 -3.29 23.08 4.97
N ALA A 160 -2.89 24.35 5.09
CA ALA A 160 -1.47 24.71 5.25
C ALA A 160 -0.83 24.11 6.51
N LYS A 161 -1.55 24.08 7.65
CA LYS A 161 -1.08 23.41 8.88
C LYS A 161 -0.96 21.90 8.70
N PHE A 162 -1.93 21.28 8.01
CA PHE A 162 -1.90 19.85 7.73
C PHE A 162 -0.72 19.49 6.82
N ALA A 163 -0.53 20.22 5.72
CA ALA A 163 0.62 20.04 4.82
C ALA A 163 1.96 20.24 5.55
N LYS A 164 2.05 21.20 6.47
CA LYS A 164 3.24 21.38 7.31
C LYS A 164 3.48 20.18 8.24
N TYR A 165 2.45 19.65 8.87
CA TYR A 165 2.55 18.45 9.71
C TYR A 165 3.08 17.24 8.92
N LEU A 166 2.55 17.04 7.71
CA LEU A 166 3.00 16.00 6.79
C LEU A 166 4.48 16.18 6.41
N ALA A 167 4.88 17.40 6.03
CA ALA A 167 6.27 17.71 5.69
C ALA A 167 7.25 17.49 6.86
N GLU A 168 6.86 17.81 8.09
CA GLU A 168 7.68 17.55 9.28
C GLU A 168 7.89 16.05 9.51
N LYS A 169 6.87 15.23 9.28
CA LYS A 169 6.97 13.75 9.33
C LYS A 169 7.91 13.21 8.25
N GLN A 170 7.73 13.66 7.01
CA GLN A 170 8.60 13.28 5.89
C GLN A 170 10.06 13.65 6.14
N GLN A 171 10.32 14.84 6.68
CA GLN A 171 11.67 15.28 7.03
C GLN A 171 12.30 14.38 8.10
N ALA A 172 11.55 14.02 9.14
CA ALA A 172 12.03 13.10 10.18
C ALA A 172 12.39 11.72 9.62
N VAL A 173 11.58 11.20 8.68
CA VAL A 173 11.86 9.94 7.99
C VAL A 173 13.12 10.06 7.12
N HIS A 174 13.29 11.14 6.36
CA HIS A 174 14.49 11.39 5.56
C HIS A 174 15.76 11.39 6.40
N GLU A 175 15.76 12.13 7.51
CA GLU A 175 16.91 12.19 8.42
C GLU A 175 17.22 10.83 9.05
N ALA A 176 16.19 10.08 9.43
CA ALA A 176 16.36 8.72 9.92
C ALA A 176 16.96 7.81 8.84
N THR A 177 16.50 7.89 7.59
CA THR A 177 17.03 7.11 6.46
C THR A 177 18.52 7.37 6.25
N LEU A 178 18.97 8.63 6.26
CA LEU A 178 20.39 8.96 6.12
C LEU A 178 21.25 8.39 7.27
N LYS A 179 20.73 8.42 8.50
CA LYS A 179 21.41 7.79 9.66
C LYS A 179 21.47 6.27 9.51
N VAL A 180 20.41 5.65 9.00
CA VAL A 180 20.34 4.20 8.76
C VAL A 180 21.27 3.78 7.64
N LEU A 181 21.40 4.57 6.57
CA LEU A 181 22.35 4.32 5.47
C LEU A 181 23.77 4.10 6.01
N ALA A 182 24.23 4.99 6.90
CA ALA A 182 25.53 4.84 7.54
C ALA A 182 25.64 3.53 8.36
N ALA A 183 24.56 3.14 9.05
CA ALA A 183 24.52 1.89 9.82
C ALA A 183 24.51 0.64 8.91
N VAL A 184 23.80 0.68 7.78
CA VAL A 184 23.78 -0.39 6.77
C VAL A 184 25.17 -0.55 6.15
N ASN A 185 25.85 0.52 5.76
CA ASN A 185 27.22 0.44 5.22
C ASN A 185 28.22 -0.12 6.24
N ARG A 186 28.12 0.25 7.52
CA ARG A 186 28.91 -0.39 8.59
C ARG A 186 28.60 -1.88 8.75
N TRP A 187 27.35 -2.29 8.54
CA TRP A 187 26.97 -3.70 8.56
C TRP A 187 27.52 -4.45 7.34
N LEU A 188 27.41 -3.88 6.13
CA LEU A 188 27.96 -4.43 4.88
C LEU A 188 29.48 -4.63 4.97
N LYS A 189 30.21 -3.64 5.52
CA LYS A 189 31.65 -3.77 5.78
C LYS A 189 31.98 -5.00 6.64
N ARG A 190 31.19 -5.29 7.67
CA ARG A 190 31.38 -6.47 8.53
C ARG A 190 31.08 -7.79 7.83
N GLN A 191 30.31 -7.77 6.73
CA GLN A 191 30.07 -8.96 5.90
C GLN A 191 31.16 -9.15 4.83
N GLY A 192 32.19 -8.30 4.80
CA GLY A 192 33.25 -8.35 3.80
C GLY A 192 32.90 -7.66 2.48
N VAL A 193 31.84 -6.85 2.44
CA VAL A 193 31.53 -6.04 1.25
C VAL A 193 32.54 -4.88 1.18
N PRO A 194 33.30 -4.76 0.07
CA PRO A 194 34.35 -3.77 -0.06
C PRO A 194 33.77 -2.35 -0.17
N ALA A 195 34.55 -1.34 0.19
CA ALA A 195 34.06 0.02 0.41
C ALA A 195 33.50 0.67 -0.86
N GLU A 196 34.09 0.38 -2.02
CA GLU A 196 33.64 0.83 -3.34
C GLU A 196 32.27 0.27 -3.76
N ARG A 197 31.77 -0.76 -3.05
CA ARG A 197 30.42 -1.31 -3.24
C ARG A 197 29.43 -0.87 -2.17
N HIS A 198 29.80 0.05 -1.27
CA HIS A 198 28.87 0.58 -0.28
C HIS A 198 27.82 1.47 -0.95
N ILE A 199 26.67 1.60 -0.31
CA ILE A 199 25.57 2.41 -0.83
C ILE A 199 25.94 3.89 -0.67
N THR A 200 25.85 4.66 -1.75
CA THR A 200 26.11 6.11 -1.74
C THR A 200 24.82 6.92 -1.56
N VAL A 201 24.94 8.19 -1.19
CA VAL A 201 23.76 9.08 -1.11
C VAL A 201 23.25 9.37 -2.51
N GLU A 202 24.14 9.47 -3.49
CA GLU A 202 23.86 9.70 -4.90
C GLU A 202 23.02 8.56 -5.49
N GLU A 203 23.29 7.31 -5.11
CA GLU A 203 22.46 6.17 -5.52
C GLU A 203 21.07 6.20 -4.89
N VAL A 204 20.96 6.64 -3.63
CA VAL A 204 19.65 6.82 -2.99
C VAL A 204 18.91 7.98 -3.63
N ASP A 205 19.58 9.08 -3.97
CA ASP A 205 18.97 10.23 -4.64
C ASP A 205 18.48 9.86 -6.06
N ALA A 206 19.30 9.14 -6.82
CA ALA A 206 18.93 8.63 -8.13
C ALA A 206 17.71 7.70 -8.08
N TRP A 207 17.58 6.90 -7.01
CA TRP A 207 16.40 6.05 -6.79
C TRP A 207 15.10 6.84 -6.72
N PHE A 208 15.12 8.01 -6.08
CA PHE A 208 13.96 8.90 -5.97
C PHE A 208 13.92 9.98 -7.07
N GLY A 209 14.75 9.87 -8.12
CA GLY A 209 14.81 10.85 -9.20
C GLY A 209 15.16 12.27 -8.73
N GLY A 210 15.99 12.39 -7.68
CA GLY A 210 16.34 13.67 -7.06
C GLY A 210 15.30 14.22 -6.08
N GLN A 211 14.17 13.52 -5.87
CA GLN A 211 13.12 13.95 -4.97
C GLN A 211 13.38 13.48 -3.54
N LYS A 212 13.03 14.33 -2.57
CA LYS A 212 13.06 14.03 -1.13
C LYS A 212 11.63 14.01 -0.60
N PRO A 213 11.34 13.30 0.50
CA PRO A 213 12.25 12.57 1.41
C PRO A 213 12.76 11.23 0.86
N TYR A 214 13.70 10.60 1.59
CA TYR A 214 14.16 9.24 1.30
C TYR A 214 13.62 8.28 2.36
N TYR A 215 13.30 7.06 1.96
CA TYR A 215 12.70 6.07 2.84
C TYR A 215 13.63 4.88 3.14
N PRO A 216 13.61 4.30 4.36
CA PRO A 216 14.54 3.23 4.73
C PRO A 216 14.36 1.95 3.92
N GLY A 217 13.18 1.74 3.32
CA GLY A 217 12.90 0.59 2.46
C GLY A 217 13.88 0.46 1.30
N THR A 218 14.25 1.58 0.67
CA THR A 218 15.24 1.63 -0.42
C THR A 218 16.58 1.03 -0.03
N LEU A 219 17.01 1.23 1.22
CA LEU A 219 18.27 0.69 1.74
C LEU A 219 18.26 -0.84 1.82
N ALA A 220 17.08 -1.46 1.97
CA ALA A 220 16.97 -2.91 1.96
C ALA A 220 17.25 -3.49 0.57
N VAL A 221 16.81 -2.79 -0.48
CA VAL A 221 17.01 -3.19 -1.87
C VAL A 221 18.47 -3.01 -2.28
N LEU A 222 18.98 -1.79 -2.10
CA LEU A 222 20.36 -1.44 -2.45
C LEU A 222 21.35 -2.29 -1.63
N GLY A 223 21.04 -2.55 -0.35
CA GLY A 223 21.85 -3.40 0.52
C GLY A 223 21.87 -4.86 0.09
N LEU A 224 20.71 -5.44 -0.27
CA LEU A 224 20.64 -6.81 -0.78
C LEU A 224 21.49 -6.98 -2.04
N ALA A 225 21.45 -5.99 -2.96
CA ALA A 225 22.22 -6.00 -4.20
C ALA A 225 23.75 -6.04 -3.97
N ARG A 226 24.24 -5.72 -2.76
CA ARG A 226 25.67 -5.79 -2.42
C ARG A 226 26.12 -7.16 -1.94
N LEU A 227 25.19 -8.02 -1.54
CA LEU A 227 25.51 -9.36 -1.07
C LEU A 227 25.54 -10.35 -2.24
N ASP A 228 26.58 -11.18 -2.28
CA ASP A 228 26.63 -12.36 -3.15
C ASP A 228 25.72 -13.49 -2.62
N GLU A 229 25.52 -14.53 -3.44
CA GLU A 229 24.62 -15.64 -3.12
C GLU A 229 25.04 -16.38 -1.84
N LYS A 230 26.35 -16.62 -1.65
CA LYS A 230 26.88 -17.30 -0.47
C LYS A 230 26.66 -16.49 0.80
N GLN A 231 26.84 -15.17 0.76
CA GLN A 231 26.55 -14.26 1.85
C GLN A 231 25.06 -14.25 2.18
N ARG A 232 24.20 -14.17 1.15
CA ARG A 232 22.74 -14.20 1.30
C ARG A 232 22.26 -15.48 1.98
N GLU A 233 22.76 -16.64 1.53
CA GLU A 233 22.45 -17.94 2.12
C GLU A 233 22.94 -18.05 3.57
N GLY A 234 24.20 -17.72 3.83
CA GLY A 234 24.79 -17.81 5.17
C GLY A 234 24.12 -16.89 6.20
N LEU A 235 23.58 -15.75 5.75
CA LEU A 235 22.85 -14.81 6.61
C LEU A 235 21.33 -15.10 6.66
N GLY A 236 20.84 -15.99 5.79
CA GLY A 236 19.42 -16.22 5.55
C GLY A 236 18.69 -14.94 5.13
N ILE A 237 19.30 -14.11 4.29
CA ILE A 237 18.73 -12.88 3.72
C ILE A 237 18.50 -13.17 2.24
N ARG A 238 17.24 -13.42 1.85
CA ARG A 238 16.88 -13.93 0.52
C ARG A 238 16.29 -12.86 -0.38
N ASP A 239 15.70 -11.85 0.23
CA ASP A 239 14.91 -10.83 -0.42
C ASP A 239 15.03 -9.51 0.38
N PRO A 240 14.59 -8.38 -0.19
CA PRO A 240 14.67 -7.10 0.52
C PRO A 240 13.86 -7.09 1.82
N ARG A 241 12.79 -7.88 1.93
CA ARG A 241 11.96 -7.95 3.16
C ARG A 241 12.74 -8.55 4.33
N THR A 242 13.45 -9.64 4.09
CA THR A 242 14.33 -10.30 5.07
C THR A 242 15.54 -9.42 5.37
N PHE A 243 16.08 -8.69 4.39
CA PHE A 243 17.10 -7.66 4.62
C PHE A 243 16.57 -6.55 5.54
N ASN A 244 15.38 -6.02 5.25
CA ASN A 244 14.75 -4.98 6.04
C ASN A 244 14.57 -5.44 7.50
N THR A 245 14.06 -6.65 7.70
CA THR A 245 13.83 -7.24 9.03
C THR A 245 15.12 -7.46 9.81
N LYS A 246 16.19 -7.92 9.15
CA LYS A 246 17.45 -8.32 9.82
C LYS A 246 18.47 -7.20 9.95
N VAL A 247 18.40 -6.16 9.12
CA VAL A 247 19.43 -5.12 9.03
C VAL A 247 18.86 -3.72 9.26
N VAL A 248 17.92 -3.29 8.42
CA VAL A 248 17.38 -1.91 8.43
C VAL A 248 16.53 -1.63 9.68
N THR A 249 15.58 -2.52 10.00
CA THR A 249 14.70 -2.37 11.17
C THR A 249 15.50 -2.35 12.48
N PRO A 250 16.47 -3.25 12.72
CA PRO A 250 17.35 -3.14 13.89
C PRO A 250 18.19 -1.86 13.91
N ALA A 251 18.62 -1.34 12.76
CA ALA A 251 19.34 -0.07 12.68
C ALA A 251 18.44 1.11 13.07
N LEU A 252 17.21 1.17 12.56
CA LEU A 252 16.19 2.16 12.95
C LEU A 252 15.94 2.14 14.46
N ARG A 253 15.78 0.95 15.05
CA ARG A 253 15.54 0.79 16.50
C ARG A 253 16.70 1.30 17.36
N ARG A 254 17.94 1.19 16.89
CA ARG A 254 19.12 1.72 17.60
C ARG A 254 19.25 3.24 17.52
N LEU A 255 18.65 3.86 16.51
CA LEU A 255 18.67 5.32 16.33
C LEU A 255 17.57 6.04 17.12
N ALA A 256 16.55 5.31 17.58
CA ALA A 256 15.67 5.83 18.60
C ALA A 256 16.49 5.92 19.90
N ASP A 257 16.96 7.12 20.24
CA ASP A 257 17.87 7.44 21.36
C ASP A 257 17.32 7.08 22.77
N ALA A 258 16.14 6.44 22.84
CA ALA A 258 15.56 5.90 24.06
C ALA A 258 15.19 4.43 23.84
N PRO A 259 15.33 3.56 24.86
CA PRO A 259 14.64 2.28 24.84
C PRO A 259 13.18 2.55 24.46
N PRO A 260 12.55 1.77 23.57
CA PRO A 260 11.18 2.03 23.18
C PRO A 260 10.37 2.14 24.47
N ALA A 261 9.85 3.34 24.75
CA ALA A 261 8.88 3.50 25.80
C ALA A 261 7.81 2.43 25.55
N ALA A 262 7.29 1.82 26.61
CA ALA A 262 6.17 0.89 26.47
C ALA A 262 5.15 1.54 25.52
N PRO A 263 4.66 0.82 24.50
CA PRO A 263 3.88 1.41 23.41
C PRO A 263 2.73 2.23 23.99
N ASP A 264 2.87 3.56 23.93
CA ASP A 264 1.88 4.51 24.42
C ASP A 264 1.00 4.89 23.23
N LEU A 265 -0.05 4.10 23.06
CA LEU A 265 -1.02 4.26 21.99
C LEU A 265 -1.65 5.65 22.00
N ARG A 266 -1.84 6.26 23.18
CA ARG A 266 -2.39 7.62 23.30
C ARG A 266 -1.42 8.64 22.74
N ARG A 267 -0.15 8.58 23.16
CA ARG A 267 0.88 9.49 22.64
C ARG A 267 1.08 9.31 21.13
N ALA A 268 1.07 8.07 20.64
CA ALA A 268 1.26 7.76 19.21
C ALA A 268 0.13 8.33 18.34
N THR A 269 -1.12 8.27 18.82
CA THR A 269 -2.30 8.68 18.05
C THR A 269 -2.75 10.11 18.30
N ASP A 270 -2.18 10.80 19.29
CA ASP A 270 -2.65 12.11 19.74
C ASP A 270 -2.58 13.19 18.66
N GLU A 271 -1.51 13.20 17.85
CA GLU A 271 -1.38 14.15 16.75
C GLU A 271 -2.31 13.78 15.58
N VAL A 272 -2.43 12.49 15.23
CA VAL A 272 -3.37 12.02 14.20
C VAL A 272 -4.81 12.41 14.57
N ARG A 273 -5.20 12.21 15.84
CA ARG A 273 -6.49 12.65 16.37
C ARG A 273 -6.71 14.16 16.22
N ARG A 274 -5.69 14.98 16.52
CA ARG A 274 -5.77 16.45 16.37
C ARG A 274 -5.94 16.85 14.91
N GLN A 275 -5.18 16.26 14.00
CA GLN A 275 -5.28 16.55 12.56
C GLN A 275 -6.64 16.13 12.01
N LEU A 276 -7.10 14.91 12.33
CA LEU A 276 -8.41 14.41 11.94
C LEU A 276 -9.54 15.30 12.45
N ALA A 277 -9.48 15.72 13.72
CA ALA A 277 -10.46 16.67 14.27
C ALA A 277 -10.41 18.04 13.57
N SER A 278 -9.22 18.56 13.26
CA SER A 278 -9.05 19.82 12.52
C SER A 278 -9.67 19.75 11.12
N ILE A 279 -9.41 18.64 10.41
CA ILE A 279 -9.94 18.37 9.06
C ILE A 279 -11.46 18.21 9.09
N ARG A 280 -12.01 17.41 10.00
CA ARG A 280 -13.47 17.22 10.12
C ARG A 280 -14.20 18.50 10.56
N ASN A 281 -13.55 19.39 11.30
CA ASN A 281 -14.10 20.73 11.57
C ASN A 281 -14.09 21.67 10.33
N SER A 282 -13.59 21.22 9.18
CA SER A 282 -13.68 21.91 7.89
C SER A 282 -14.76 21.30 7.01
N ARG A 283 -14.98 21.91 5.83
CA ARG A 283 -15.90 21.38 4.82
C ARG A 283 -15.36 20.16 4.08
N ALA A 284 -14.05 19.87 4.18
CA ALA A 284 -13.39 18.79 3.45
C ALA A 284 -14.13 17.45 3.58
N GLY A 285 -14.47 17.09 4.83
CA GLY A 285 -14.88 15.74 5.17
C GLY A 285 -13.72 14.76 5.02
N ALA A 286 -13.54 13.85 5.98
CA ALA A 286 -12.52 12.82 5.88
C ALA A 286 -12.96 11.54 6.56
N VAL A 287 -12.63 10.42 5.94
CA VAL A 287 -12.88 9.07 6.44
C VAL A 287 -11.57 8.47 6.90
N ALA A 288 -11.51 8.03 8.16
CA ALA A 288 -10.32 7.44 8.75
C ALA A 288 -10.44 5.90 8.78
N ILE A 289 -9.53 5.20 8.12
CA ILE A 289 -9.50 3.73 8.04
C ILE A 289 -8.18 3.23 8.63
N LEU A 290 -8.24 2.18 9.45
CA LEU A 290 -7.02 1.49 9.91
C LEU A 290 -6.45 0.70 8.74
N SER A 291 -5.21 0.98 8.35
CA SER A 291 -4.53 0.23 7.31
C SER A 291 -3.99 -1.10 7.82
N HIS A 292 -3.98 -2.11 6.93
CA HIS A 292 -3.32 -3.42 7.06
C HIS A 292 -3.11 -3.90 8.51
N PRO A 293 -4.18 -4.20 9.28
CA PRO A 293 -4.12 -4.47 10.72
C PRO A 293 -3.17 -5.61 11.13
N LYS A 294 -2.78 -6.47 10.18
CA LYS A 294 -1.71 -7.46 10.33
C LYS A 294 -0.38 -6.86 10.78
N GLU A 295 -0.07 -5.62 10.41
CA GLU A 295 1.17 -4.96 10.81
C GLU A 295 1.23 -4.65 12.31
N LEU A 296 0.09 -4.49 12.98
CA LEU A 296 0.03 -4.42 14.45
C LEU A 296 0.52 -5.72 15.10
N VAL A 297 0.33 -6.86 14.45
CA VAL A 297 0.83 -8.16 14.90
C VAL A 297 2.30 -8.34 14.52
N THR A 298 2.66 -8.12 13.25
CA THR A 298 4.00 -8.44 12.73
C THR A 298 5.06 -7.43 13.18
N LYS A 299 4.82 -6.12 12.99
CA LYS A 299 5.71 -5.03 13.41
C LYS A 299 5.45 -4.63 14.85
N GLY A 300 4.17 -4.47 15.22
CA GLY A 300 3.73 -4.02 16.55
C GLY A 300 3.83 -5.08 17.64
N LYS A 301 3.98 -6.37 17.28
CA LYS A 301 4.07 -7.51 18.21
C LYS A 301 2.84 -7.65 19.12
N MET A 302 1.67 -7.19 18.67
CA MET A 302 0.42 -7.31 19.40
C MET A 302 -0.17 -8.72 19.25
N THR A 303 -0.84 -9.18 20.31
CA THR A 303 -1.74 -10.34 20.23
C THR A 303 -3.05 -9.91 19.57
N LEU A 304 -3.81 -10.84 18.99
CA LEU A 304 -5.11 -10.53 18.37
C LEU A 304 -6.07 -9.83 19.32
N GLY A 305 -6.10 -10.22 20.60
CA GLY A 305 -6.90 -9.55 21.62
C GLY A 305 -6.46 -8.09 21.89
N HIS A 306 -5.16 -7.79 21.79
CA HIS A 306 -4.67 -6.41 21.87
C HIS A 306 -4.96 -5.63 20.59
N VAL A 307 -4.98 -6.26 19.42
CA VAL A 307 -5.42 -5.62 18.17
C VAL A 307 -6.88 -5.19 18.31
N ALA A 308 -7.78 -6.07 18.75
CA ALA A 308 -9.20 -5.72 18.95
C ALA A 308 -9.39 -4.53 19.91
N LYS A 309 -8.69 -4.52 21.05
CA LYS A 309 -8.71 -3.39 21.99
C LYS A 309 -8.14 -2.11 21.39
N THR A 310 -7.12 -2.22 20.54
CA THR A 310 -6.53 -1.09 19.82
C THR A 310 -7.53 -0.51 18.83
N VAL A 311 -8.20 -1.35 18.04
CA VAL A 311 -9.26 -0.90 17.10
C VAL A 311 -10.36 -0.18 17.86
N GLU A 312 -10.88 -0.75 18.95
CA GLU A 312 -11.89 -0.10 19.80
C GLU A 312 -11.42 1.26 20.33
N TYR A 313 -10.18 1.35 20.83
CA TYR A 313 -9.59 2.61 21.26
C TYR A 313 -9.55 3.66 20.13
N LEU A 314 -9.15 3.25 18.92
CA LEU A 314 -9.09 4.14 17.76
C LEU A 314 -10.48 4.64 17.38
N VAL A 315 -11.51 3.80 17.47
CA VAL A 315 -12.91 4.21 17.24
C VAL A 315 -13.33 5.27 18.25
N GLU A 316 -13.19 4.98 19.54
CA GLU A 316 -13.72 5.86 20.59
C GLU A 316 -12.93 7.14 20.79
N LYS A 317 -11.59 7.06 20.70
CA LYS A 317 -10.70 8.15 21.12
C LYS A 317 -10.09 8.91 19.96
N VAL A 318 -9.86 8.24 18.83
CA VAL A 318 -9.28 8.88 17.63
C VAL A 318 -10.38 9.26 16.64
N GLY A 319 -11.46 8.49 16.60
CA GLY A 319 -12.58 8.68 15.67
C GLY A 319 -12.40 7.90 14.38
N LEU A 320 -11.89 6.66 14.46
CA LEU A 320 -11.80 5.73 13.34
C LEU A 320 -13.18 5.44 12.75
N ASP A 321 -13.29 5.40 11.42
CA ASP A 321 -14.53 5.11 10.70
C ASP A 321 -14.59 3.68 10.13
N GLY A 322 -13.44 3.02 9.99
CA GLY A 322 -13.38 1.68 9.43
C GLY A 322 -12.00 1.05 9.50
N ILE A 323 -11.88 -0.12 8.88
CA ILE A 323 -10.70 -0.97 8.91
C ILE A 323 -10.52 -1.66 7.57
N GLU A 324 -9.27 -1.81 7.14
CA GLU A 324 -8.93 -2.71 6.04
C GLU A 324 -9.01 -4.17 6.50
N ILE A 325 -9.77 -4.99 5.78
CA ILE A 325 -9.94 -6.41 6.10
C ILE A 325 -9.41 -7.33 4.99
N GLY A 326 -8.66 -6.79 4.03
CA GLY A 326 -8.07 -7.56 2.96
C GLY A 326 -7.07 -6.73 2.19
N CYS A 327 -5.80 -6.84 2.58
CA CYS A 327 -4.66 -6.34 1.82
C CYS A 327 -3.88 -7.48 1.16
N ALA A 328 -2.92 -7.17 0.28
CA ALA A 328 -2.12 -8.17 -0.43
C ALA A 328 -1.33 -9.12 0.50
N ARG A 329 -1.14 -8.75 1.78
CA ARG A 329 -0.42 -9.53 2.79
C ARG A 329 -1.30 -10.45 3.61
N ASP A 330 -2.61 -10.25 3.60
CA ASP A 330 -3.53 -11.03 4.43
C ASP A 330 -3.71 -12.43 3.86
N THR A 331 -3.73 -13.41 4.75
CA THR A 331 -4.20 -14.78 4.50
C THR A 331 -5.71 -14.85 4.71
N GLU A 332 -6.34 -15.97 4.35
CA GLU A 332 -7.78 -16.16 4.54
C GLU A 332 -8.17 -16.13 6.01
N ALA A 333 -7.28 -16.66 6.85
CA ALA A 333 -7.41 -16.59 8.28
C ALA A 333 -7.32 -15.14 8.77
N ASP A 334 -6.37 -14.35 8.27
CA ASP A 334 -6.24 -12.94 8.63
C ASP A 334 -7.52 -12.16 8.29
N VAL A 335 -8.04 -12.30 7.06
CA VAL A 335 -9.29 -11.65 6.62
C VAL A 335 -10.48 -12.04 7.51
N ARG A 336 -10.62 -13.33 7.85
CA ARG A 336 -11.65 -13.79 8.79
C ARG A 336 -11.50 -13.15 10.17
N ILE A 337 -10.28 -13.10 10.71
CA ILE A 337 -10.01 -12.50 12.02
C ILE A 337 -10.37 -11.01 12.02
N TRP A 338 -9.96 -10.25 10.98
CA TRP A 338 -10.28 -8.83 10.88
C TRP A 338 -11.79 -8.60 10.76
N ARG A 339 -12.49 -9.47 10.04
CA ARG A 339 -13.96 -9.44 9.95
C ARG A 339 -14.61 -9.73 11.30
N GLU A 340 -14.20 -10.78 12.00
CA GLU A 340 -14.75 -11.14 13.32
C GLU A 340 -14.56 -10.01 14.34
N ILE A 341 -13.38 -9.37 14.36
CA ILE A 341 -13.13 -8.18 15.20
C ILE A 341 -14.08 -7.04 14.82
N THR A 342 -14.29 -6.82 13.52
CA THR A 342 -15.15 -5.73 13.02
C THR A 342 -16.62 -5.99 13.34
N ASP A 343 -17.10 -7.22 13.16
CA ASP A 343 -18.48 -7.63 13.39
C ASP A 343 -18.82 -7.59 14.89
N ASP A 344 -17.94 -8.08 15.78
CA ASP A 344 -18.09 -7.93 17.23
C ASP A 344 -18.19 -6.46 17.63
N LEU A 345 -17.28 -5.63 17.13
CA LEU A 345 -17.26 -4.21 17.45
C LEU A 345 -18.51 -3.49 16.93
N ASN A 346 -18.98 -3.83 15.73
CA ASN A 346 -20.22 -3.30 15.17
C ASN A 346 -21.46 -3.71 15.97
N ALA A 347 -21.52 -4.96 16.44
CA ALA A 347 -22.59 -5.40 17.34
C ALA A 347 -22.59 -4.62 18.66
N ARG A 348 -21.40 -4.33 19.20
CA ARG A 348 -21.23 -3.53 20.42
C ARG A 348 -21.57 -2.05 20.21
N ILE A 349 -21.26 -1.48 19.04
CA ILE A 349 -21.70 -0.13 18.63
C ILE A 349 -23.23 -0.08 18.55
N ALA A 350 -23.86 -1.03 17.87
CA ALA A 350 -25.32 -1.12 17.74
C ALA A 350 -26.01 -1.27 19.12
N GLY A 351 -25.38 -2.00 20.04
CA GLY A 351 -25.84 -2.13 21.43
C GLY A 351 -25.49 -0.95 22.35
N GLY A 352 -24.89 0.14 21.84
CA GLY A 352 -24.53 1.34 22.62
C GLY A 352 -23.37 1.14 23.61
N LYS A 353 -22.63 0.04 23.53
CA LYS A 353 -21.49 -0.26 24.42
C LYS A 353 -20.19 0.41 24.00
N VAL A 354 -20.10 0.85 22.75
CA VAL A 354 -18.95 1.57 22.16
C VAL A 354 -19.48 2.80 21.44
N ALA A 355 -18.91 3.97 21.73
CA ALA A 355 -19.36 5.23 21.13
C ALA A 355 -18.79 5.40 19.71
N ALA A 356 -19.67 5.38 18.70
CA ALA A 356 -19.32 5.61 17.30
C ALA A 356 -20.50 6.27 16.56
N PRO A 357 -20.28 7.01 15.46
CA PRO A 357 -21.37 7.61 14.66
C PRO A 357 -22.18 6.57 13.87
N GLY A 358 -21.72 5.32 13.84
CA GLY A 358 -22.30 4.22 13.06
C GLY A 358 -21.33 3.04 12.99
N PRO A 359 -21.73 1.93 12.35
CA PRO A 359 -20.88 0.77 12.17
C PRO A 359 -19.61 1.13 11.39
N LEU A 360 -18.54 0.39 11.64
CA LEU A 360 -17.28 0.49 10.92
C LEU A 360 -17.43 0.10 9.46
N LEU A 361 -16.81 0.91 8.60
CA LEU A 361 -16.63 0.61 7.20
C LEU A 361 -15.59 -0.50 7.03
N VAL A 362 -15.84 -1.36 6.06
CA VAL A 362 -15.02 -2.52 5.75
C VAL A 362 -14.35 -2.28 4.40
N SER A 363 -13.07 -1.95 4.41
CA SER A 363 -12.30 -1.74 3.18
C SER A 363 -11.62 -3.05 2.76
N SER A 364 -11.87 -3.50 1.53
CA SER A 364 -11.33 -4.78 1.00
C SER A 364 -10.71 -4.61 -0.40
N TYR A 365 -10.43 -3.35 -0.78
CA TYR A 365 -9.91 -2.96 -2.08
C TYR A 365 -8.53 -2.32 -1.96
N THR A 366 -7.65 -2.86 -1.12
CA THR A 366 -6.42 -2.16 -0.75
C THR A 366 -5.24 -3.05 -1.07
N SER A 367 -4.29 -2.54 -1.84
CA SER A 367 -3.09 -3.31 -2.14
C SER A 367 -2.01 -3.13 -1.10
N ASP A 368 -1.88 -1.94 -0.49
CA ASP A 368 -0.82 -1.52 0.46
C ASP A 368 0.61 -1.64 -0.14
N PHE A 369 0.78 -2.45 -1.18
CA PHE A 369 1.99 -2.69 -1.94
C PHE A 369 1.68 -2.69 -3.44
N HIS A 370 1.97 -1.54 -4.06
CA HIS A 370 2.49 -1.39 -5.41
C HIS A 370 1.93 -2.29 -6.53
N VAL A 371 0.60 -2.34 -6.70
CA VAL A 371 -0.04 -2.99 -7.87
C VAL A 371 0.57 -2.53 -9.18
N LEU A 372 0.98 -1.26 -9.22
CA LEU A 372 1.47 -0.58 -10.40
C LEU A 372 2.99 -0.40 -10.39
N ALA A 373 3.67 -0.79 -9.31
CA ALA A 373 5.13 -0.70 -9.15
C ALA A 373 5.69 -2.03 -8.64
N PRO A 374 5.65 -3.11 -9.44
CA PRO A 374 6.16 -4.43 -9.06
C PRO A 374 7.44 -4.31 -8.26
N GLY A 375 7.39 -4.85 -7.04
CA GLY A 375 8.36 -4.66 -5.99
C GLY A 375 9.72 -5.24 -6.35
N LEU A 376 10.46 -4.55 -7.22
CA LEU A 376 11.91 -4.63 -7.29
C LEU A 376 12.49 -4.42 -5.88
N ALA A 377 11.78 -3.68 -5.03
CA ALA A 377 12.12 -3.40 -3.66
C ALA A 377 11.69 -4.44 -2.60
N THR A 378 10.91 -5.47 -2.92
CA THR A 378 10.49 -6.51 -1.96
C THR A 378 10.70 -7.94 -2.48
N GLY A 379 11.03 -8.12 -3.76
CA GLY A 379 11.01 -9.44 -4.41
C GLY A 379 9.60 -10.02 -4.55
N GLU A 380 8.59 -9.27 -4.11
CA GLU A 380 7.18 -9.59 -4.29
C GLU A 380 6.74 -8.83 -5.55
N ILE A 381 6.53 -9.56 -6.65
CA ILE A 381 5.67 -9.04 -7.70
C ILE A 381 4.28 -8.98 -7.07
N THR A 382 3.91 -7.83 -6.52
CA THR A 382 2.55 -7.59 -6.04
C THR A 382 1.86 -6.75 -7.09
N LEU A 383 1.53 -7.34 -8.25
CA LEU A 383 0.34 -6.90 -8.97
C LEU A 383 -0.84 -7.29 -8.08
N GLY A 384 -1.08 -6.46 -7.05
CA GLY A 384 -2.14 -6.65 -6.08
C GLY A 384 -3.47 -6.61 -6.82
N PHE A 385 -4.19 -7.72 -6.69
CA PHE A 385 -5.35 -8.16 -7.45
C PHE A 385 -5.06 -8.98 -8.71
N GLY A 386 -5.19 -10.30 -8.52
CA GLY A 386 -5.56 -11.29 -9.55
C GLY A 386 -4.51 -11.70 -10.59
N LEU A 387 -3.52 -10.86 -10.87
CA LEU A 387 -2.58 -11.06 -11.97
C LEU A 387 -1.63 -12.27 -11.78
N LEU A 388 -1.21 -12.54 -10.54
CA LEU A 388 -0.04 -13.40 -10.24
C LEU A 388 -0.29 -14.56 -9.28
N ASP A 389 -1.48 -14.64 -8.68
CA ASP A 389 -1.76 -15.64 -7.65
C ASP A 389 -2.30 -16.95 -8.25
N GLU A 390 -1.45 -17.98 -8.27
CA GLU A 390 -1.80 -19.33 -8.75
C GLU A 390 -2.51 -20.19 -7.69
N ARG A 391 -2.78 -19.68 -6.48
CA ARG A 391 -3.54 -20.44 -5.47
C ARG A 391 -4.95 -20.75 -5.99
N PRO A 392 -5.48 -21.97 -5.76
CA PRO A 392 -6.84 -22.38 -6.15
C PRO A 392 -7.90 -21.37 -5.66
N GLN A 393 -9.00 -21.18 -6.38
CA GLN A 393 -10.04 -20.18 -6.04
C GLN A 393 -10.57 -20.26 -4.59
N HIS A 394 -10.50 -21.42 -3.95
CA HIS A 394 -10.86 -21.63 -2.53
C HIS A 394 -9.70 -21.40 -1.54
N HIS A 395 -8.46 -21.30 -2.01
CA HIS A 395 -7.30 -20.78 -1.28
C HIS A 395 -6.98 -19.31 -1.60
N ARG A 396 -7.73 -18.71 -2.54
CA ARG A 396 -7.82 -17.26 -2.78
C ARG A 396 -8.77 -16.57 -1.79
N GLY A 397 -9.01 -17.15 -0.61
CA GLY A 397 -10.13 -16.80 0.26
C GLY A 397 -10.16 -15.38 0.85
N ASN A 398 -9.33 -14.46 0.37
CA ASN A 398 -8.99 -13.20 1.04
C ASN A 398 -9.41 -11.97 0.23
N LEU A 399 -9.84 -12.15 -1.03
CA LEU A 399 -9.88 -11.06 -2.02
C LEU A 399 -11.18 -10.99 -2.84
N ARG A 400 -12.24 -11.68 -2.44
CA ARG A 400 -13.57 -11.25 -2.91
C ARG A 400 -13.87 -9.95 -2.20
N PRO A 401 -14.16 -8.86 -2.91
CA PRO A 401 -14.61 -7.67 -2.23
C PRO A 401 -15.81 -8.01 -1.35
N GLN A 402 -15.76 -7.59 -0.10
CA GLN A 402 -16.77 -7.95 0.90
C GLN A 402 -18.00 -7.03 0.81
N THR A 403 -17.86 -5.95 0.06
CA THR A 403 -18.88 -4.94 -0.24
C THR A 403 -18.70 -4.54 -1.69
N SER A 404 -19.78 -4.18 -2.39
CA SER A 404 -19.63 -3.67 -3.76
C SER A 404 -18.85 -2.34 -3.77
N PRO A 405 -18.17 -2.01 -4.87
CA PRO A 405 -17.43 -0.77 -5.01
C PRO A 405 -18.30 0.46 -4.74
N GLU A 406 -19.49 0.46 -5.34
CA GLU A 406 -20.43 1.55 -5.31
C GLU A 406 -20.98 1.76 -3.88
N GLU A 407 -21.29 0.69 -3.16
CA GLU A 407 -21.71 0.76 -1.75
C GLU A 407 -20.61 1.31 -0.84
N LEU A 408 -19.35 0.89 -1.02
CA LEU A 408 -18.24 1.38 -0.20
C LEU A 408 -18.03 2.89 -0.41
N LEU A 409 -18.00 3.34 -1.67
CA LEU A 409 -17.82 4.75 -2.01
C LEU A 409 -18.96 5.61 -1.49
N GLU A 410 -20.20 5.15 -1.60
CA GLU A 410 -21.35 5.86 -1.05
C GLU A 410 -21.30 5.93 0.48
N ALA A 411 -20.94 4.83 1.15
CA ALA A 411 -20.77 4.81 2.60
C ALA A 411 -19.64 5.76 3.06
N MET A 412 -18.53 5.85 2.31
CA MET A 412 -17.46 6.81 2.57
C MET A 412 -17.93 8.26 2.40
N ARG A 413 -18.67 8.58 1.33
CA ARG A 413 -19.23 9.93 1.10
C ARG A 413 -20.21 10.33 2.20
N HIS A 414 -21.14 9.44 2.54
CA HIS A 414 -22.09 9.65 3.62
C HIS A 414 -21.38 9.87 4.96
N ARG A 415 -20.37 9.04 5.27
CA ARG A 415 -19.57 9.20 6.50
C ARG A 415 -18.80 10.53 6.53
N ALA A 416 -18.19 10.92 5.43
CA ALA A 416 -17.50 12.20 5.32
C ALA A 416 -18.47 13.37 5.54
N ALA A 417 -19.66 13.32 4.92
CA ALA A 417 -20.68 14.36 5.05
C ALA A 417 -21.20 14.52 6.50
N LEU A 418 -21.48 13.42 7.21
CA LEU A 418 -21.88 13.45 8.63
C LEU A 418 -20.83 14.08 9.56
N ARG A 419 -19.58 14.13 9.11
CA ARG A 419 -18.44 14.62 9.88
C ARG A 419 -18.00 16.02 9.46
N CYS A 420 -18.59 16.60 8.42
CA CYS A 420 -18.39 18.00 8.05
C CYS A 420 -19.23 18.91 8.97
N LYS A 421 -18.70 20.09 9.32
CA LYS A 421 -19.54 21.21 9.74
C LYS A 421 -19.94 22.01 8.49
N GLU A 422 -21.21 22.40 8.40
CA GLU A 422 -21.74 23.27 7.34
C GLU A 422 -20.99 24.62 7.24
#